data_AF-A0A522I8M1-F1
#
_entry.id   AF-A0A522I8M1-F1
#
_cell.length_a   1.000
_cell.length_b   1.000
_cell.length_c   1.000
_cell.angle_alpha   90.00
_cell.angle_beta   90.00
_cell.angle_gamma   90.00
#
_symmetry.space_group_name_H-M   'P 1'
#
loop_
_entity.id
_entity.type
_entity.pdbx_description
1 polymer ?
#
loop_
_entity_poly.entity_id
_entity_poly.type
_entity_poly.pdbx_seq_one_letter_code
_entity_poly.pdbx_strand_id
1 'polypeptide(L)' 'MNEDNRIAFLVARDGVNAATEWVRRTMIIYRQAVLTKGHYANGHQYRREFILAYCAFKKWLGRSA' A
#
# COMPACT_ATOMS: atom_id res chain seq x y z
N MET A 1 6.74 -10.94 -1.64
CA MET A 1 5.59 -10.98 -0.72
C MET A 1 4.47 -10.21 -1.38
N ASN A 2 3.32 -10.82 -1.66
CA ASN A 2 2.20 -10.13 -2.32
C ASN A 2 1.48 -9.24 -1.29
N GLU A 3 1.10 -8.01 -1.65
CA GLU A 3 0.43 -7.09 -0.73
C GLU A 3 -0.92 -7.65 -0.22
N ASP A 4 -1.59 -8.49 -1.01
CA ASP A 4 -2.79 -9.21 -0.58
C ASP A 4 -2.54 -10.05 0.69
N ASN A 5 -1.42 -10.75 0.78
CA ASN A 5 -1.07 -11.57 1.94
C ASN A 5 -0.78 -10.69 3.17
N ARG A 6 -0.19 -9.51 2.94
CA ARG A 6 0.09 -8.55 4.01
C ARG A 6 -1.19 -7.95 4.57
N ILE A 7 -2.14 -7.59 3.71
CA ILE A 7 -3.45 -7.10 4.12
C ILE A 7 -4.21 -8.19 4.88
N ALA A 8 -4.23 -9.42 4.37
CA ALA A 8 -4.87 -10.55 5.04
C ALA A 8 -4.31 -10.79 6.45
N PHE A 9 -2.99 -10.70 6.60
CA PHE A 9 -2.33 -10.80 7.91
C PHE A 9 -2.77 -9.67 8.85
N LEU A 10 -2.79 -8.42 8.38
CA LEU A 10 -3.23 -7.27 9.19
C LEU A 10 -4.70 -7.38 9.60
N VAL A 11 -5.57 -7.84 8.70
CA VAL A 11 -6.98 -8.07 9.01
C VAL A 11 -7.13 -9.16 10.07
N ALA A 12 -6.40 -10.26 9.94
CA ALA A 12 -6.46 -11.36 10.91
C ALA A 12 -5.93 -10.95 12.30
N ARG A 13 -4.91 -10.08 12.35
CA ARG A 13 -4.27 -9.64 13.60
C ARG A 13 -5.05 -8.52 14.31
N ASP A 14 -5.46 -7.50 13.56
CA ASP A 14 -5.93 -6.22 14.12
C ASP A 14 -7.40 -5.91 13.75
N GLY A 15 -8.01 -6.73 12.89
CA GLY A 15 -9.36 -6.51 12.38
C GLY A 15 -9.41 -5.57 11.16
N VAL A 16 -10.56 -5.59 10.47
CA VAL A 16 -10.77 -4.88 9.20
C VAL A 16 -10.64 -3.35 9.35
N ASN A 17 -11.09 -2.77 10.45
CA ASN A 17 -11.04 -1.32 10.67
C ASN A 17 -9.60 -0.82 10.81
N ALA A 18 -8.80 -1.47 11.67
CA ALA A 18 -7.39 -1.12 11.83
C ALA A 18 -6.58 -1.37 10.56
N ALA A 19 -6.84 -2.47 9.85
CA ALA A 19 -6.23 -2.74 8.56
C ALA A 19 -6.60 -1.65 7.52
N THR A 20 -7.84 -1.18 7.52
CA THR A 20 -8.29 -0.09 6.63
C THR A 20 -7.56 1.21 6.90
N GLU A 21 -7.42 1.61 8.17
CA GLU A 21 -6.63 2.79 8.53
C GLU A 21 -5.16 2.66 8.13
N TRP A 22 -4.57 1.50 8.39
CA TRP A 22 -3.19 1.22 8.02
C TRP A 22 -3.01 1.32 6.50
N VAL A 23 -3.89 0.72 5.71
CA VAL A 23 -3.83 0.77 4.24
C VAL A 23 -3.92 2.21 3.74
N ARG A 24 -4.85 3.02 4.27
CA ARG A 24 -4.99 4.43 3.89
C ARG A 24 -3.72 5.23 4.18
N ARG A 25 -3.11 5.05 5.36
CA ARG A 25 -1.85 5.73 5.74
C ARG A 25 -0.69 5.29 4.84
N THR A 26 -0.56 3.99 4.59
CA THR A 26 0.50 3.42 3.73
C THR A 26 0.40 3.93 2.29
N MET A 27 -0.81 4.03 1.74
CA MET A 27 -1.04 4.58 0.40
C MET A 27 -0.55 6.03 0.26
N ILE A 28 -0.73 6.85 1.29
CA ILE A 28 -0.23 8.24 1.31
C ILE A 28 1.30 8.25 1.25
N ILE A 29 1.95 7.44 2.10
CA ILE A 29 3.42 7.31 2.14
C ILE A 29 3.96 6.85 0.78
N TYR A 30 3.33 5.85 0.16
CA TYR A 30 3.80 5.30 -1.12
C TYR A 30 3.66 6.32 -2.24
N ARG A 31 2.55 7.06 -2.26
CA ARG A 31 2.37 8.16 -3.22
C ARG A 31 3.45 9.24 -3.03
N GLN A 32 3.71 9.66 -1.81
CA GLN A 32 4.75 10.66 -1.52
C GLN A 32 6.14 10.15 -1.92
N ALA A 33 6.49 8.92 -1.52
CA ALA A 33 7.75 8.27 -1.84
C ALA A 33 8.06 8.20 -3.35
N VAL A 34 7.03 7.96 -4.16
CA VAL A 34 7.13 7.92 -5.64
C VAL A 34 7.27 9.31 -6.25
N LEU A 35 6.69 10.35 -5.63
CA LEU A 35 6.70 11.72 -6.15
C LEU A 35 7.92 12.53 -5.68
N THR A 36 8.52 12.18 -4.55
CA THR A 36 9.70 12.87 -4.00
C THR A 36 10.96 12.54 -4.80
N LYS A 37 11.54 13.54 -5.49
CA LYS A 37 12.83 13.39 -6.17
C LYS A 37 13.93 13.03 -5.17
N GLY A 38 14.78 12.08 -5.53
CA GLY A 38 15.87 11.60 -4.67
C GLY A 38 15.48 10.52 -3.66
N HIS A 39 14.18 10.21 -3.52
CA HIS A 39 13.74 9.04 -2.76
C HIS A 39 13.95 7.77 -3.58
N TYR A 40 14.38 6.65 -2.97
CA TYR A 40 14.66 5.41 -3.72
C TYR A 40 13.45 4.89 -4.52
N ALA A 41 12.24 5.08 -3.99
CA ALA A 41 10.98 4.73 -4.68
C ALA A 41 10.63 5.64 -5.86
N ASN A 42 11.30 6.78 -6.02
CA ASN A 42 11.23 7.60 -7.22
C ASN A 42 12.07 7.01 -8.36
N GLY A 43 13.09 6.22 -8.04
CA GLY A 43 13.98 5.56 -9.00
C GLY A 43 13.28 4.46 -9.81
N HIS A 44 13.74 4.28 -11.05
CA HIS A 44 13.07 3.46 -12.07
C HIS A 44 12.81 2.01 -11.64
N GLN A 45 13.71 1.43 -10.84
CA GLN A 45 13.64 0.04 -10.39
C GLN A 45 12.51 -0.18 -9.36
N TYR A 46 12.40 0.68 -8.35
CA TYR A 46 11.46 0.51 -7.24
C TYR A 46 10.12 1.22 -7.48
N ARG A 47 10.09 2.23 -8.36
CA ARG A 47 8.87 2.99 -8.67
C ARG A 47 7.70 2.11 -9.08
N ARG A 48 7.95 1.09 -9.90
CA ARG A 48 6.91 0.16 -10.37
C ARG A 48 6.31 -0.62 -9.21
N GLU A 49 7.13 -1.12 -8.29
CA GLU A 49 6.68 -1.94 -7.15
C GLU A 49 5.79 -1.11 -6.21
N PHE A 50 6.18 0.13 -5.92
CA PHE A 50 5.37 1.05 -5.10
C PHE A 50 4.01 1.36 -5.74
N ILE A 51 3.98 1.58 -7.06
CA ILE A 51 2.73 1.82 -7.80
C ILE A 51 1.84 0.57 -7.78
N LEU A 52 2.41 -0.62 -8.00
CA LEU A 52 1.65 -1.87 -7.96
C LEU A 52 1.07 -2.12 -6.57
N ALA A 53 1.85 -1.90 -5.51
CA ALA A 53 1.37 -2.02 -4.14
C ALA A 53 0.26 -1.00 -3.83
N TYR A 54 0.41 0.25 -4.27
CA TYR A 54 -0.64 1.26 -4.15
C TYR A 54 -1.94 0.84 -4.84
N CYS A 55 -1.85 0.29 -6.05
CA CYS A 55 -3.01 -0.20 -6.79
C CYS A 55 -3.68 -1.41 -6.12
N ALA A 56 -2.90 -2.33 -5.54
CA ALA A 56 -3.42 -3.45 -4.76
C ALA A 56 -4.22 -2.95 -3.54
N PHE A 57 -3.66 -2.01 -2.79
CA PHE A 57 -4.35 -1.36 -1.66
C PHE A 57 -5.63 -0.65 -2.09
N LYS A 58 -5.60 0.12 -3.19
CA LYS A 58 -6.78 0.79 -3.72
C LYS A 58 -7.89 -0.21 -4.10
N LYS A 59 -7.51 -1.32 -4.73
CA LYS A 59 -8.45 -2.38 -5.12
C LYS A 59 -9.07 -3.07 -3.91
N TRP A 60 -8.28 -3.34 -2.87
CA TRP A 60 -8.77 -3.93 -1.64
C TRP A 60 -9.77 -2.99 -0.94
N LEU A 61 -9.45 -1.70 -0.79
CA LEU A 61 -10.38 -0.71 -0.21
C LEU A 61 -11.71 -0.63 -0.96
N GLY A 62 -11.70 -0.77 -2.30
CA GLY A 62 -12.93 -0.77 -3.11
C GLY A 62 -13.77 -2.05 -2.99
N ARG A 63 -13.24 -3.12 -2.41
CA ARG A 63 -13.96 -4.38 -2.12
C ARG A 63 -14.43 -4.47 -0.67
N SER A 64 -13.76 -3.75 0.24
CA SER A 64 -14.03 -3.77 1.67
C SER A 64 -14.99 -2.66 2.14
N ALA A 65 -15.49 -1.83 1.21
CA ALA A 65 -16.53 -0.82 1.45
C ALA A 65 -17.90 -1.40 1.11
#